data_AF-A0A1F5YLM2-F1
#
_entry.id   AF-A0A1F5YLM2-F1
#
_cell.length_a   1.000
_cell.length_b   1.000
_cell.length_c   1.000
_cell.angle_alpha   90.00
_cell.angle_beta   90.00
_cell.angle_gamma   90.00
#
_symmetry.space_group_name_H-M   'P 1'
#
loop_
_entity.id
_entity.type
_entity.pdbx_description
1 polymer ?
#
loop_
_entity_poly.entity_id
_entity_poly.type
_entity_poly.pdbx_seq_one_letter_code
_entity_poly.pdbx_strand_id
1 'polypeptide(L)'
;MAKWSKNNTTKDDILLIPPEFEKFRLISERAVVSDWKAFPFQEEGYFQWFLRMCDIGNQTKCDVKSVNKEKIINGYRTLSEQKLINLGRKYKAKYAISEVDYPELNKVYSNYYHIYRLKEL
;
A
#
# COMPACT_ATOMS: atom_id res chain seq x y z
N MET A 1 9.90 10.18 -4.07
CA MET A 1 9.05 9.33 -3.18
C MET A 1 9.79 8.51 -2.13
N ALA A 2 10.53 7.44 -2.47
CA ALA A 2 11.12 6.57 -1.44
C ALA A 2 12.14 7.31 -0.54
N LYS A 3 13.06 8.08 -1.14
CA LYS A 3 13.96 8.98 -0.40
C LYS A 3 13.22 10.04 0.41
N TRP A 4 12.13 10.59 -0.14
CA TRP A 4 11.29 11.54 0.58
C TRP A 4 10.67 10.89 1.83
N SER A 5 10.15 9.67 1.69
CA SER A 5 9.54 8.91 2.80
C SER A 5 10.58 8.61 3.88
N LYS A 6 11.80 8.22 3.48
CA LYS A 6 12.92 8.03 4.42
C LYS A 6 13.23 9.27 5.26
N ASN A 7 13.11 10.46 4.68
CA ASN A 7 13.52 11.72 5.33
C ASN A 7 12.35 12.45 6.03
N ASN A 8 11.10 12.12 5.72
CA ASN A 8 9.92 12.89 6.18
C ASN A 8 8.89 12.05 6.97
N THR A 9 9.12 10.76 7.15
CA THR A 9 8.31 9.91 8.04
C THR A 9 9.16 9.32 9.16
N THR A 10 8.55 8.81 10.22
CA THR A 10 9.23 8.11 11.31
C THR A 10 9.50 6.65 10.95
N LYS A 11 10.46 5.99 11.61
CA LYS A 11 10.81 4.58 11.32
C LYS A 11 9.65 3.61 11.55
N ASP A 12 8.74 3.95 12.45
CA ASP A 12 7.58 3.12 12.81
C ASP A 12 6.36 3.37 11.92
N ASP A 13 6.44 4.36 11.01
CA ASP A 13 5.34 4.63 10.09
C ASP A 13 5.21 3.50 9.06
N ILE A 14 3.99 2.97 8.95
CA ILE A 14 3.60 1.99 7.95
C ILE A 14 3.04 2.72 6.73
N LEU A 15 3.44 2.30 5.54
CA LEU A 15 3.03 2.89 4.26
C LEU A 15 2.23 1.90 3.42
N LEU A 16 1.08 2.36 2.90
CA LEU A 16 0.41 1.74 1.76
C LEU A 16 1.11 2.21 0.48
N ILE A 17 1.59 1.26 -0.33
CA ILE A 17 2.33 1.56 -1.56
C ILE A 17 1.74 0.79 -2.75
N PRO A 18 1.95 1.29 -3.99
CA PRO A 18 1.63 0.54 -5.19
C PRO A 18 2.28 -0.85 -5.15
N PRO A 19 1.55 -1.93 -5.44
CA PRO A 19 2.07 -3.30 -5.32
C PRO A 19 3.32 -3.56 -6.18
N GLU A 20 3.51 -2.85 -7.28
CA GLU A 20 4.67 -2.96 -8.16
C GLU A 20 5.97 -2.35 -7.58
N PHE A 21 5.92 -1.67 -6.44
CA PHE A 21 7.06 -0.95 -5.84
C PHE A 21 7.99 -1.84 -5.00
N GLU A 22 8.48 -2.91 -5.59
CA GLU A 22 9.24 -3.97 -4.89
C GLU A 22 10.57 -3.51 -4.25
N LYS A 23 11.16 -2.40 -4.69
CA LYS A 23 12.39 -1.84 -4.11
C LYS A 23 12.13 -0.78 -3.04
N PHE A 24 10.87 -0.39 -2.85
CA PHE A 24 10.54 0.78 -2.04
C PHE A 24 10.89 0.60 -0.57
N ARG A 25 10.59 -0.57 0.00
CA ARG A 25 10.94 -0.90 1.40
C ARG A 25 12.43 -0.74 1.68
N LEU A 26 13.28 -1.24 0.77
CA LEU A 26 14.74 -1.16 0.90
C LEU A 26 15.25 0.28 0.86
N ILE A 27 14.71 1.11 -0.03
CA ILE A 27 15.18 2.51 -0.22
C ILE A 27 14.60 3.45 0.86
N SER A 28 13.34 3.23 1.23
CA SER A 28 12.64 4.08 2.20
C SER A 28 13.00 3.73 3.65
N GLU A 29 13.43 2.49 3.91
CA GLU A 29 13.63 1.96 5.28
C GLU A 29 12.35 2.12 6.12
N ARG A 30 11.18 1.87 5.52
CA ARG A 30 9.87 1.91 6.19
C ARG A 30 9.13 0.60 6.04
N ALA A 31 8.28 0.31 7.02
CA ALA A 31 7.33 -0.79 6.92
C ALA A 31 6.32 -0.50 5.79
N VAL A 32 6.02 -1.52 4.99
CA VAL A 32 5.09 -1.42 3.86
C VAL A 32 4.04 -2.52 3.98
N VAL A 33 2.81 -2.21 3.58
CA VAL A 33 1.72 -3.19 3.61
C VAL A 33 1.84 -4.21 2.47
N SER A 34 2.36 -3.77 1.32
CA SER A 34 2.51 -4.57 0.10
C SER A 34 3.98 -4.81 -0.27
N ASP A 35 4.36 -6.06 -0.47
CA ASP A 35 5.69 -6.48 -0.94
C ASP A 35 5.61 -7.85 -1.62
N TRP A 36 5.99 -7.93 -2.89
CA TRP A 36 6.02 -9.19 -3.67
C TRP A 36 7.36 -9.92 -3.60
N LYS A 37 8.44 -9.24 -3.18
CA LYS A 37 9.79 -9.84 -3.15
C LYS A 37 10.14 -10.44 -1.80
N ALA A 38 9.61 -9.89 -0.72
CA ALA A 38 9.88 -10.35 0.64
C ALA A 38 8.60 -10.79 1.37
N PHE A 39 7.80 -11.65 0.74
CA PHE A 39 6.60 -12.23 1.38
C PHE A 39 6.97 -13.41 2.29
N PRO A 40 6.17 -13.71 3.34
CA PRO A 40 6.45 -14.82 4.24
C PRO A 40 6.24 -16.19 3.57
N PHE A 41 7.17 -17.13 3.79
CA PHE A 41 7.10 -18.49 3.23
C PHE A 41 6.34 -19.50 4.12
N GLN A 42 6.08 -19.16 5.39
CA GLN A 42 5.27 -19.98 6.27
C GLN A 42 3.80 -19.91 5.84
N GLU A 43 3.07 -21.02 5.94
CA GLU A 43 1.69 -21.14 5.44
C GLU A 43 0.76 -20.03 5.94
N GLU A 44 0.75 -19.78 7.25
CA GLU A 44 -0.05 -18.71 7.85
C GLU A 44 0.36 -17.32 7.33
N GLY A 45 1.67 -17.06 7.28
CA GLY A 45 2.20 -15.78 6.81
C GLY A 45 1.92 -15.54 5.32
N TYR A 46 1.96 -16.59 4.50
CA TYR A 46 1.58 -16.56 3.10
C TYR A 46 0.09 -16.23 2.96
N PHE A 47 -0.78 -16.90 3.72
CA PHE A 47 -2.21 -16.65 3.69
C PHE A 47 -2.57 -15.21 4.10
N GLN A 48 -1.94 -14.69 5.17
CA GLN A 48 -2.12 -13.30 5.59
C GLN A 48 -1.59 -12.30 4.55
N TRP A 49 -0.47 -12.61 3.91
CA TRP A 49 0.04 -11.82 2.78
C TRP A 49 -0.93 -11.83 1.59
N PHE A 50 -1.50 -12.99 1.27
CA PHE A 50 -2.48 -13.13 0.20
C PHE A 50 -3.74 -12.28 0.46
N LEU A 51 -4.31 -12.35 1.67
CA LEU A 51 -5.46 -11.51 2.05
C LEU A 51 -5.14 -10.02 1.93
N ARG A 52 -3.93 -9.61 2.35
CA ARG A 52 -3.44 -8.23 2.15
C ARG A 52 -3.42 -7.83 0.69
N MET A 53 -2.92 -8.70 -0.20
CA MET A 53 -2.87 -8.40 -1.63
C MET A 53 -4.28 -8.21 -2.20
N CYS A 54 -5.24 -9.05 -1.82
CA CYS A 54 -6.64 -8.89 -2.24
C CYS A 54 -7.27 -7.57 -1.78
N ASP A 55 -7.06 -7.20 -0.51
CA ASP A 55 -7.58 -5.95 0.03
C ASP A 55 -7.02 -4.73 -0.72
N ILE A 56 -5.71 -4.71 -0.92
CA ILE A 56 -5.00 -3.63 -1.62
C ILE A 56 -5.41 -3.60 -3.09
N GLY A 57 -5.63 -4.76 -3.71
CA GLY A 57 -6.14 -4.90 -5.06
C GLY A 57 -7.64 -4.67 -5.22
N ASN A 58 -8.33 -4.11 -4.21
CA ASN A 58 -9.77 -3.81 -4.24
C ASN A 58 -10.65 -5.01 -4.69
N GLN A 59 -10.25 -6.24 -4.33
CA GLN A 59 -10.96 -7.44 -4.76
C GLN A 59 -12.18 -7.69 -3.86
N THR A 60 -13.37 -7.83 -4.46
CA THR A 60 -14.61 -8.20 -3.73
C THR A 60 -14.64 -9.67 -3.34
N LYS A 61 -13.95 -10.52 -4.11
CA LYS A 61 -13.74 -11.93 -3.84
C LYS A 61 -12.25 -12.25 -3.93
N CYS A 62 -11.71 -12.77 -2.84
CA CYS A 62 -10.32 -13.15 -2.74
C CYS A 62 -10.20 -14.65 -3.00
N ASP A 63 -9.88 -15.02 -4.25
CA ASP A 63 -9.68 -16.42 -4.64
C ASP A 63 -8.18 -16.73 -4.67
N VAL A 64 -7.77 -17.62 -3.75
CA VAL A 64 -6.39 -18.10 -3.60
C VAL A 64 -5.87 -18.74 -4.88
N LYS A 65 -6.74 -19.34 -5.70
CA LYS A 65 -6.36 -19.99 -6.96
C LYS A 65 -6.11 -18.99 -8.09
N SER A 66 -6.48 -17.72 -7.92
CA SER A 66 -6.45 -16.71 -8.98
C SER A 66 -5.69 -15.43 -8.61
N VAL A 67 -4.71 -15.51 -7.69
CA VAL A 67 -3.84 -14.35 -7.41
C VAL A 67 -3.07 -13.99 -8.66
N ASN A 68 -3.41 -12.84 -9.23
CA ASN A 68 -2.74 -12.31 -10.40
C ASN A 68 -2.20 -10.92 -10.07
N LYS A 69 -0.90 -10.73 -10.25
CA LYS A 69 -0.19 -9.51 -9.88
C LYS A 69 -0.75 -8.29 -10.62
N GLU A 70 -0.99 -8.40 -11.93
CA GLU A 70 -1.56 -7.33 -12.75
C GLU A 70 -2.97 -6.95 -12.27
N LYS A 71 -3.80 -7.92 -11.87
CA LYS A 71 -5.13 -7.69 -11.32
C LYS A 71 -5.06 -6.90 -10.01
N ILE A 72 -4.12 -7.23 -9.13
CA ILE A 72 -3.92 -6.50 -7.86
C ILE A 72 -3.40 -5.08 -8.11
N ILE A 73 -2.42 -4.93 -9.01
CA ILE A 73 -1.87 -3.64 -9.42
C ILE A 73 -2.98 -2.74 -9.99
N ASN A 74 -3.78 -3.24 -10.93
CA ASN A 74 -4.88 -2.48 -11.53
C ASN A 74 -5.97 -2.18 -10.51
N GLY A 75 -6.30 -3.14 -9.64
CA GLY A 75 -7.27 -2.95 -8.57
C GLY A 75 -6.87 -1.85 -7.58
N TYR A 76 -5.58 -1.72 -7.25
CA TYR A 76 -5.08 -0.64 -6.40
C TYR A 76 -5.42 0.75 -6.94
N ARG A 77 -5.30 0.93 -8.26
CA ARG A 77 -5.65 2.18 -8.95
C ARG A 77 -7.15 2.48 -8.95
N THR A 78 -8.00 1.51 -8.60
CA THR A 78 -9.46 1.71 -8.52
C THR A 78 -9.95 2.05 -7.12
N LEU A 79 -9.06 2.09 -6.12
CA LEU A 79 -9.44 2.42 -4.76
C LEU A 79 -10.06 3.82 -4.72
N SER A 80 -11.22 3.94 -4.08
CA SER A 80 -11.75 5.25 -3.72
C SER A 80 -10.97 5.81 -2.52
N GLU A 81 -11.08 7.11 -2.31
CA GLU A 81 -10.54 7.77 -1.13
C GLU A 81 -10.94 7.06 0.17
N GLN A 82 -12.24 6.78 0.34
CA GLN A 82 -12.75 6.09 1.54
C GLN A 82 -12.15 4.70 1.71
N LYS A 83 -11.92 3.96 0.60
CA LYS A 83 -11.26 2.65 0.65
C LYS A 83 -9.81 2.78 1.07
N LEU A 84 -9.09 3.79 0.56
CA LEU A 84 -7.70 4.04 0.93
C LEU A 84 -7.57 4.40 2.42
N ILE A 85 -8.47 5.23 2.94
CA ILE A 85 -8.56 5.55 4.38
C ILE A 85 -8.86 4.28 5.20
N ASN A 86 -9.80 3.45 4.77
CA ASN A 86 -10.17 2.22 5.48
C ASN A 86 -9.01 1.22 5.51
N LEU A 87 -8.25 1.09 4.41
CA LEU A 87 -7.01 0.31 4.38
C LEU A 87 -5.96 0.89 5.33
N GLY A 88 -5.86 2.22 5.38
CA GLY A 88 -5.01 2.94 6.33
C GLY A 88 -5.29 2.53 7.77
N ARG A 89 -6.56 2.54 8.17
CA ARG A 89 -6.99 2.09 9.50
C ARG A 89 -6.72 0.60 9.73
N LYS A 90 -7.12 -0.26 8.78
CA LYS A 90 -6.96 -1.73 8.87
C LYS A 90 -5.50 -2.12 9.10
N TYR A 91 -4.58 -1.47 8.39
CA TYR A 91 -3.15 -1.79 8.42
C TYR A 91 -2.32 -0.83 9.26
N LYS A 92 -2.95 0.10 9.99
CA LYS A 92 -2.30 1.16 10.76
C LYS A 92 -1.29 1.96 9.92
N ALA A 93 -1.58 2.12 8.63
CA ALA A 93 -0.73 2.89 7.72
C ALA A 93 -1.01 4.38 7.86
N LYS A 94 0.03 5.16 8.09
CA LYS A 94 -0.06 6.63 8.22
C LYS A 94 0.02 7.35 6.89
N TYR A 95 0.54 6.69 5.87
CA TYR A 95 0.64 7.25 4.53
C TYR A 95 0.20 6.26 3.46
N ALA A 96 -0.33 6.80 2.36
CA ALA A 96 -0.58 6.08 1.13
C ALA A 96 0.15 6.74 -0.04
N ILE A 97 0.56 5.94 -1.02
CA ILE A 97 1.21 6.40 -2.24
C ILE A 97 0.36 5.97 -3.44
N SER A 98 -0.02 6.90 -4.31
CA SER A 98 -0.86 6.59 -5.48
C SER A 98 -0.51 7.50 -6.66
N GLU A 99 -0.65 6.98 -7.88
CA GLU A 99 -0.65 7.78 -9.12
C GLU A 99 -2.03 8.40 -9.41
N VAL A 100 -3.09 7.85 -8.80
CA VAL A 100 -4.43 8.44 -8.82
C VAL A 100 -4.46 9.61 -7.85
N ASP A 101 -4.98 10.75 -8.31
CA ASP A 101 -5.13 11.92 -7.47
C ASP A 101 -6.41 11.87 -6.61
N TYR A 102 -6.25 11.98 -5.30
CA TYR A 102 -7.32 12.13 -4.31
C TYR A 102 -7.28 13.56 -3.73
N PRO A 103 -8.06 14.51 -4.28
CA PRO A 103 -7.91 15.94 -3.97
C PRO A 103 -8.28 16.31 -2.54
N GLU A 104 -9.17 15.56 -1.88
CA GLU A 104 -9.60 15.84 -0.50
C GLU A 104 -8.65 15.27 0.57
N LEU A 105 -7.73 14.39 0.17
CA LEU A 105 -6.71 13.87 1.07
C LEU A 105 -5.56 14.86 1.27
N ASN A 106 -4.98 14.84 2.47
CA ASN A 106 -3.80 15.65 2.80
C ASN A 106 -2.57 15.18 2.01
N LYS A 107 -2.35 15.79 0.84
CA LYS A 107 -1.21 15.53 -0.05
C LYS A 107 0.05 16.22 0.50
N VAL A 108 1.04 15.43 0.88
CA VAL A 108 2.30 15.90 1.49
C VAL A 108 3.50 15.83 0.53
N TYR A 109 3.34 15.14 -0.59
CA TYR A 109 4.31 15.10 -1.69
C TYR A 109 3.59 14.84 -3.00
N SER A 110 4.07 15.43 -4.09
CA SER A 110 3.48 15.26 -5.42
C SER A 110 4.54 15.30 -6.52
N ASN A 111 4.54 14.27 -7.38
CA ASN A 111 5.13 14.29 -8.70
C ASN A 111 4.21 13.49 -9.65
N TYR A 112 4.73 12.55 -10.45
CA TYR A 112 3.91 11.54 -11.13
C TYR A 112 3.10 10.65 -10.16
N TYR A 113 3.58 10.50 -8.92
CA TYR A 113 2.89 9.86 -7.82
C TYR A 113 2.71 10.86 -6.66
N HIS A 114 1.68 10.64 -5.87
CA HIS A 114 1.31 11.45 -4.72
C HIS A 114 1.50 10.66 -3.43
N ILE A 115 1.92 11.33 -2.37
CA ILE A 115 1.93 10.77 -1.01
C ILE A 115 0.90 11.51 -0.19
N TYR A 116 -0.01 10.76 0.40
CA TYR A 116 -1.09 11.26 1.25
C TYR A 116 -0.83 10.88 2.69
N ARG A 117 -1.01 11.82 3.61
CA ARG A 117 -1.09 11.52 5.05
C ARG A 117 -2.51 11.07 5.37
N LEU A 118 -2.65 9.83 5.80
CA LEU A 118 -3.92 9.26 6.25
C LEU A 118 -4.12 9.68 7.71
N LYS A 119 -5.22 10.39 8.00
CA LYS A 119 -5.53 10.82 9.38
C LYS A 119 -5.75 9.58 10.25
N GLU A 120 -5.10 9.55 11.42
CA GLU A 120 -5.49 8.67 12.52
C GLU A 120 -6.89 9.13 12.98
N LEU A 121 -7.86 8.21 13.03
CA LEU A 121 -9.09 8.42 13.81
C LEU A 121 -8.91 7.73 15.16
#